data_AF-A0A2D9RBW0-F1
#
_entry.id   AF-A0A2D9RBW0-F1
#
_cell.length_a   1.000
_cell.length_b   1.000
_cell.length_c   1.000
_cell.angle_alpha   90.00
_cell.angle_beta   90.00
_cell.angle_gamma   90.00
#
_symmetry.space_group_name_H-M   'P 1'
#
loop_
_entity.id
_entity.type
_entity.pdbx_description
1 polymer ?
#
loop_
_entity_poly.entity_id
_entity_poly.type
_entity_poly.pdbx_seq_one_letter_code
_entity_poly.pdbx_strand_id
1 'polypeptide(L)' 'MPTPEGHTTAIRGSRVIGTPVFSTTGDKIGEVEDVMLDKMSNQIMFAVVG' A
#
# COMPACT_ATOMS: atom_id res chain seq x y z
N MET A 1 7.22 0.79 -17.77
CA MET A 1 7.14 2.26 -17.68
C MET A 1 7.70 2.67 -16.32
N PRO A 2 8.60 3.65 -16.22
CA PRO A 2 9.10 4.13 -14.93
C PRO A 2 8.02 4.92 -14.20
N THR A 3 7.84 4.63 -12.92
CA THR A 3 7.01 5.42 -12.00
C THR A 3 7.81 6.67 -11.55
N PRO A 4 7.17 7.68 -10.93
CA PRO A 4 7.86 8.87 -10.43
C PRO A 4 9.06 8.59 -9.50
N GLU A 5 9.16 7.39 -8.90
CA GLU A 5 10.28 6.95 -8.05
C GLU A 5 11.35 6.10 -8.78
N GLY A 6 11.27 5.96 -10.11
CA GLY A 6 12.38 5.45 -10.94
C GLY A 6 12.70 3.96 -10.86
N HIS A 7 12.03 3.18 -10.00
CA HIS A 7 12.35 1.77 -9.79
C HIS A 7 11.11 0.89 -9.94
N THR A 8 10.80 0.52 -11.19
CA THR A 8 9.78 -0.50 -11.54
C THR A 8 8.33 -0.11 -11.20
N THR A 9 7.37 -0.88 -11.72
CA THR A 9 5.93 -0.73 -11.40
C THR A 9 5.54 -1.44 -10.11
N ALA A 10 6.48 -2.11 -9.43
CA ALA A 10 6.21 -2.89 -8.22
C ALA A 10 6.88 -2.25 -7.01
N ILE A 11 6.15 -2.17 -5.90
CA ILE A 11 6.67 -1.79 -4.60
C ILE A 11 6.78 -3.05 -3.74
N ARG A 12 7.83 -3.15 -2.90
CA ARG A 12 7.93 -4.27 -1.95
C ARG A 12 6.79 -4.19 -0.95
N GLY A 13 6.10 -5.30 -0.69
CA GLY A 13 5.05 -5.35 0.33
C GLY A 13 5.54 -4.90 1.71
N SER A 14 6.78 -5.25 2.08
CA SER A 14 7.41 -4.79 3.33
C SER A 14 7.64 -3.29 3.42
N ARG A 15 7.61 -2.56 2.30
CA ARG A 15 7.66 -1.10 2.25
C ARG A 15 6.27 -0.47 2.38
N VAL A 16 5.23 -1.19 1.93
CA VAL A 16 3.83 -0.75 2.03
C VAL A 16 3.35 -0.83 3.47
N ILE A 17 3.64 -1.94 4.16
CA ILE A 17 3.33 -2.11 5.59
C ILE A 17 4.05 -1.03 6.41
N GLY A 18 3.32 -0.36 7.31
CA GLY A 18 3.79 0.77 8.12
C GLY A 18 3.73 2.13 7.41
N THR A 19 3.22 2.20 6.18
CA THR A 19 3.03 3.50 5.50
C THR A 19 1.87 4.26 6.16
N PRO A 20 2.06 5.54 6.52
CA PRO A 20 0.99 6.34 7.11
C PRO A 20 -0.11 6.61 6.09
N VAL A 21 -1.36 6.43 6.52
CA VAL A 21 -2.56 6.71 5.72
C VAL A 21 -3.15 8.04 6.17
N PHE A 22 -3.41 8.92 5.20
CA PHE A 22 -3.97 10.24 5.45
C PHE A 22 -5.36 10.37 4.81
N SER A 23 -6.22 11.13 5.48
CA SER A 23 -7.49 11.60 4.95
C SER A 23 -7.26 12.56 3.77
N THR A 24 -8.29 12.78 2.97
CA THR A 24 -8.29 13.82 1.92
C THR A 24 -8.10 15.23 2.50
N THR A 25 -8.35 15.41 3.79
CA THR A 25 -8.11 16.64 4.56
C THR A 25 -6.65 16.80 5.04
N GLY A 26 -5.83 15.76 4.91
CA GLY A 26 -4.44 15.74 5.38
C GLY A 26 -4.24 15.20 6.80
N ASP A 27 -5.31 14.80 7.49
CA ASP A 27 -5.22 14.21 8.84
C ASP A 27 -4.71 12.77 8.78
N LYS A 28 -3.82 12.36 9.70
CA LYS A 28 -3.36 10.97 9.80
C LYS A 28 -4.51 10.11 10.35
N ILE A 29 -4.96 9.14 9.55
CA ILE A 29 -6.00 8.17 9.92
C ILE A 29 -5.38 6.99 10.66
N GLY A 30 -4.19 6.56 10.25
CA GLY A 30 -3.54 5.38 10.79
C GLY A 30 -2.33 4.99 9.97
N GLU A 31 -2.01 3.70 9.97
CA GLU A 31 -0.98 3.11 9.12
C GLU A 31 -1.44 1.79 8.52
N VAL A 32 -0.80 1.39 7.42
CA VAL A 32 -1.09 0.10 6.78
C VAL A 32 -0.52 -1.02 7.64
N GLU A 33 -1.39 -1.80 8.29
CA GLU A 33 -0.96 -2.94 9.12
C GLU A 33 -0.72 -4.19 8.28
N ASP A 34 -1.58 -4.44 7.29
CA ASP A 34 -1.50 -5.63 6.44
C ASP A 34 -2.11 -5.39 5.04
N VAL A 35 -1.80 -6.28 4.09
CA VAL A 35 -2.33 -6.27 2.72
C VAL A 35 -2.97 -7.61 2.39
N MET A 36 -4.23 -7.57 1.96
CA MET A 36 -4.96 -8.77 1.57
C MET A 36 -4.74 -9.06 0.10
N LEU A 37 -4.33 -10.28 -0.20
CA LEU A 37 -4.11 -10.78 -1.55
C LEU A 37 -5.28 -11.63 -2.02
N ASP A 38 -5.67 -11.43 -3.28
CA ASP A 38 -6.54 -12.34 -3.99
C ASP A 38 -5.80 -13.68 -4.19
N LYS A 39 -6.39 -14.75 -3.66
CA LYS A 39 -5.74 -16.07 -3.61
C LYS A 39 -5.52 -16.70 -4.99
N MET A 40 -6.21 -16.22 -6.03
CA MET A 40 -6.19 -16.81 -7.37
C MET A 40 -5.26 -16.04 -8.32
N SER A 41 -5.24 -14.70 -8.21
CA SER A 41 -4.55 -13.79 -9.11
C SER A 41 -3.29 -13.16 -8.52
N ASN A 42 -3.06 -13.34 -7.21
CA ASN A 42 -1.98 -12.69 -6.46
C ASN A 42 -2.03 -11.16 -6.49
N GLN A 43 -3.17 -10.56 -6.85
CA GLN A 43 -3.37 -9.11 -6.81
C GLN A 43 -3.74 -8.66 -5.41
N ILE A 44 -3.35 -7.44 -5.02
CA ILE A 44 -3.78 -6.84 -3.75
C ILE A 44 -5.25 -6.42 -3.89
N MET A 45 -6.11 -6.92 -3.00
CA MET A 45 -7.53 -6.55 -2.97
C MET A 45 -7.78 -5.31 -2.14
N PHE A 46 -7.22 -5.27 -0.92
CA PHE A 46 -7.36 -4.15 0.00
C PHE A 46 -6.25 -4.16 1.05
N ALA A 47 -6.01 -2.99 1.66
CA ALA A 47 -5.12 -2.83 2.80
C ALA A 47 -5.93 -2.71 4.09
N VAL A 48 -5.40 -3.25 5.19
CA VAL A 48 -5.95 -3.07 6.53
C VAL A 48 -5.28 -1.86 7.17
N VAL A 49 -6.08 -0.94 7.69
CA VAL A 49 -5.61 0.27 8.35
C VAL A 49 -5.99 0.22 9.82
N GLY A 50 -5.00 0.40 10.69
CA GLY A 50 -5.12 0.49 12.15
C GLY A 50 -4.54 1.78 12.71
#